data_AF-A0A930TMX1-F1
#
_entry.id   AF-A0A930TMX1-F1
#
_cell.length_a   1.000
_cell.length_b   1.000
_cell.length_c   1.000
_cell.angle_alpha   90.00
_cell.angle_beta   90.00
_cell.angle_gamma   90.00
#
_symmetry.space_group_name_H-M   'P 1'
#
loop_
_entity.id
_entity.type
_entity.pdbx_description
1 polymer ?
#
loop_
_entity_poly.entity_id
_entity_poly.type
_entity_poly.pdbx_seq_one_letter_code
_entity_poly.pdbx_strand_id
1 'polypeptide(L)'
;MTTTLQRRESANLWERFCEWVTSTDNRLYVGWFGVLMIPTLLTATICFIIAFIAAPPVDIDGIREPVAGSLMYGNNIISGAVVPSSNAIGLHFYPIWEAASLDEWLYNGGPYQLIVFHFLIGVFCYMGREWELSYRLGMRPWICVAYSAPVAAATAVFLIYPIGQGSFSDGMPLGISGTFNFMFVFQAEHNILMHPFHMLGVAGVFGGSLFSAMHGSLVTSSLVRETTETESQNYGYKFGQEEETYNIVAAHGYFGRLIFQYASFNNSRSLHFFLGAWPVVGIWFTALGISTMAFNLNGFNFNQSVLDSQGRVVNTWADVLNRANLGMEVMHERNAHNFPLDLAAGEAVPVALTAPAIQG
;
A
#
# COMPACT_ATOMS: atom_id res chain seq x y z
N MET A 1 -41.26 12.48 47.45
CA MET A 1 -41.56 12.51 46.00
C MET A 1 -40.91 13.79 45.47
N THR A 2 -39.62 13.69 45.14
CA THR A 2 -38.78 14.85 44.79
C THR A 2 -38.65 14.81 43.27
N THR A 3 -39.47 15.60 42.59
CA THR A 3 -39.46 15.79 41.15
C THR A 3 -38.14 16.45 40.76
N THR A 4 -37.15 15.64 40.38
CA THR A 4 -36.00 16.10 39.61
C THR A 4 -36.50 16.51 38.23
N LEU A 5 -37.00 17.74 38.13
CA LEU A 5 -37.05 18.48 36.87
C LEU A 5 -35.60 18.66 36.41
N GLN A 6 -35.07 17.62 35.78
CA GLN A 6 -33.81 17.69 35.07
C GLN A 6 -34.07 18.63 33.89
N ARG A 7 -33.67 19.89 34.07
CA ARG A 7 -33.55 20.88 33.01
C ARG A 7 -32.62 20.27 31.97
N ARG A 8 -33.20 19.61 30.95
CA ARG A 8 -32.52 19.42 29.66
C ARG A 8 -32.31 20.84 29.15
N GLU A 9 -31.20 21.46 29.53
CA GLU A 9 -30.64 22.50 28.68
C GLU A 9 -30.50 21.84 27.32
N SER A 10 -31.25 22.36 26.35
CA SER A 10 -31.18 21.88 24.98
C SER A 10 -29.72 21.97 24.56
N ALA A 11 -29.07 20.82 24.33
CA ALA A 11 -27.71 20.76 23.83
C ALA A 11 -27.52 21.78 22.70
N ASN A 12 -26.47 22.57 22.78
CA ASN A 12 -26.24 23.61 21.78
C ASN A 12 -25.96 22.98 20.41
N LEU A 13 -25.99 23.77 19.33
CA LEU A 13 -25.84 23.24 17.97
C LEU A 13 -24.54 22.43 17.79
N TRP A 14 -23.44 22.90 18.40
CA TRP A 14 -22.14 22.23 18.33
C TRP A 14 -22.14 20.89 19.05
N GLU A 15 -22.77 20.82 20.24
CA GLU A 15 -22.92 19.58 21.00
C GLU A 15 -23.75 18.55 20.23
N ARG A 16 -24.89 18.96 19.67
CA ARG A 16 -25.73 18.10 18.81
C ARG A 16 -24.98 17.61 17.57
N PHE A 17 -24.14 18.46 16.97
CA PHE A 17 -23.30 18.07 15.85
C PHE A 17 -22.25 17.04 16.27
N CYS A 18 -21.55 17.26 17.38
CA CYS A 18 -20.58 16.31 17.93
C CYS A 18 -21.21 14.95 18.25
N GLU A 19 -22.39 14.95 18.87
CA GLU A 19 -23.15 13.73 19.17
C GLU A 19 -23.50 12.96 17.89
N TRP A 20 -23.94 13.66 16.84
CA TRP A 20 -24.24 13.04 15.56
C TRP A 20 -22.99 12.48 14.86
N VAL A 21 -21.90 13.25 14.79
CA VAL A 21 -20.63 12.82 14.17
C VAL A 21 -20.10 11.56 14.85
N THR A 22 -20.19 11.49 16.18
CA THR A 22 -19.63 10.38 16.96
C THR A 22 -20.64 9.28 17.31
N SER A 23 -21.87 9.35 16.78
CA SER A 23 -22.91 8.36 17.02
C SER A 23 -22.56 6.99 16.44
N THR A 24 -22.73 5.96 17.27
CA THR A 24 -22.61 4.54 16.91
C THR A 24 -23.82 4.01 16.15
N ASP A 25 -24.91 4.78 16.07
CA ASP A 25 -26.17 4.38 15.44
C ASP A 25 -26.23 4.76 13.95
N ASN A 26 -25.24 5.52 13.47
CA ASN A 26 -25.10 5.81 12.05
C ASN A 26 -24.80 4.51 11.27
N ARG A 27 -25.51 4.30 10.15
CA ARG A 27 -25.31 3.13 9.27
C ARG A 27 -23.85 2.97 8.83
N LEU A 28 -23.18 4.10 8.58
CA LEU A 28 -21.74 4.18 8.39
C LEU A 28 -21.22 5.19 9.40
N TYR A 29 -20.38 4.74 10.33
CA TYR A 29 -19.78 5.61 11.33
C TYR A 29 -19.05 6.79 10.67
N VAL A 30 -19.26 8.01 11.15
CA VAL A 30 -18.53 9.19 10.66
C VAL A 30 -17.24 9.31 11.47
N GLY A 31 -17.32 9.76 12.73
CA GLY A 31 -16.16 10.03 13.57
C GLY A 31 -15.41 11.29 13.13
N TRP A 32 -14.52 11.78 13.98
CA TRP A 32 -13.71 12.97 13.66
C TRP A 32 -12.77 12.73 12.49
N PHE A 33 -12.21 11.53 12.37
CA PHE A 33 -11.44 11.17 11.18
C PHE A 33 -12.31 11.10 9.92
N GLY A 34 -13.57 10.70 10.04
CA GLY A 34 -14.53 10.67 8.92
C GLY A 34 -14.75 12.04 8.29
N VAL A 35 -14.71 13.11 9.08
CA VAL A 35 -14.89 14.49 8.61
C VAL A 35 -13.84 14.87 7.56
N LEU A 36 -12.60 14.36 7.68
CA LEU A 36 -11.54 14.58 6.69
C LEU A 36 -11.48 13.46 5.64
N MET A 37 -11.69 12.21 6.06
CA MET A 37 -11.66 11.03 5.18
C MET A 37 -12.70 11.10 4.05
N ILE A 38 -13.94 11.47 4.37
CA ILE A 38 -15.05 11.46 3.39
C ILE A 38 -14.78 12.42 2.23
N PRO A 39 -14.54 13.73 2.44
CA PRO A 39 -14.33 14.65 1.32
C PRO A 39 -13.06 14.31 0.53
N THR A 40 -11.98 13.88 1.19
CA THR A 40 -10.73 13.56 0.49
C THR A 40 -10.86 12.32 -0.39
N LEU A 41 -11.43 11.23 0.12
CA LEU A 41 -11.67 10.03 -0.69
C LEU A 41 -12.69 10.27 -1.81
N LEU A 42 -13.72 11.08 -1.59
CA LEU A 42 -14.65 11.45 -2.66
C LEU A 42 -13.95 12.24 -3.78
N THR A 43 -13.15 13.25 -3.42
CA THR A 43 -12.38 14.03 -4.39
C THR A 43 -11.42 13.15 -5.19
N ALA A 44 -10.64 12.30 -4.52
CA ALA A 44 -9.72 11.37 -5.17
C ALA A 44 -10.45 10.40 -6.12
N THR A 45 -11.57 9.83 -5.66
CA THR A 45 -12.36 8.86 -6.45
C THR A 45 -12.96 9.52 -7.69
N ILE A 46 -13.57 10.70 -7.54
CA ILE A 46 -14.19 11.41 -8.67
C ILE A 46 -13.13 11.80 -9.70
N CYS A 47 -12.01 12.37 -9.25
CA CYS A 47 -10.92 12.76 -10.15
C CYS A 47 -10.33 11.54 -10.87
N PHE A 48 -10.08 10.43 -10.15
CA PHE A 48 -9.59 9.18 -10.74
C PHE A 48 -10.53 8.65 -11.82
N ILE A 49 -11.83 8.55 -11.54
CA ILE A 49 -12.81 8.03 -12.51
C ILE A 49 -12.83 8.89 -13.77
N ILE A 50 -12.89 10.22 -13.62
CA ILE A 50 -12.92 11.14 -14.77
C ILE A 50 -11.61 11.05 -15.57
N ALA A 51 -10.46 11.11 -14.89
CA ALA A 51 -9.16 11.07 -15.55
C ALA A 51 -8.91 9.74 -16.27
N PHE A 52 -9.25 8.61 -15.64
CA PHE A 52 -9.10 7.29 -16.23
C PHE A 52 -9.96 7.11 -17.50
N ILE A 53 -11.13 7.76 -17.55
CA ILE A 53 -12.02 7.70 -18.72
C ILE A 53 -11.56 8.67 -19.82
N ALA A 54 -11.22 9.91 -19.47
CA ALA A 54 -11.20 11.01 -20.44
C ALA A 54 -9.98 11.94 -20.39
N ALA A 55 -8.99 11.72 -19.52
CA ALA A 55 -7.80 12.60 -19.50
C ALA A 55 -7.04 12.53 -20.84
N PRO A 56 -6.57 13.67 -21.37
CA PRO A 56 -5.69 13.69 -22.54
C PRO A 56 -4.31 13.08 -22.19
N PRO A 57 -3.44 12.85 -23.20
CA PRO A 57 -2.08 12.38 -22.98
C PRO A 57 -1.25 13.31 -22.08
N VAL A 58 -0.36 12.72 -21.28
CA VAL A 58 0.43 13.40 -20.25
C VAL A 58 1.92 13.27 -20.52
N ASP A 59 2.68 14.35 -20.41
CA ASP A 59 4.14 14.38 -20.62
C ASP A 59 4.92 13.96 -19.36
N ILE A 60 4.86 12.67 -19.03
CA ILE A 60 5.42 12.08 -17.80
C ILE A 60 6.92 12.36 -17.61
N ASP A 61 7.73 12.21 -18.65
CA ASP A 61 9.20 12.36 -18.54
C ASP A 61 9.66 13.82 -18.75
N GLY A 62 8.73 14.74 -19.05
CA GLY A 62 9.03 16.16 -19.29
C GLY A 62 9.81 16.45 -20.58
N ILE A 63 9.85 15.48 -21.49
CA ILE A 63 10.58 15.55 -22.77
C ILE A 63 9.68 15.91 -23.97
N ARG A 64 8.43 16.28 -23.71
CA ARG A 64 7.40 16.56 -24.73
C ARG A 64 7.03 15.32 -25.53
N GLU A 65 6.96 14.16 -24.87
CA GLU A 65 6.48 12.88 -25.42
C GLU A 65 5.24 12.42 -24.62
N PRO A 66 4.04 12.95 -24.91
CA PRO A 66 2.86 12.64 -24.11
C PRO A 66 2.40 11.18 -24.22
N VAL A 67 2.14 10.56 -23.07
CA VAL A 67 1.63 9.19 -22.94
C VAL A 67 0.12 9.21 -22.75
N ALA A 68 -0.60 8.52 -23.62
CA ALA A 68 -2.05 8.36 -23.51
C ALA A 68 -2.41 7.34 -22.41
N GLY A 69 -3.10 7.78 -21.36
CA GLY A 69 -3.52 6.90 -20.25
C GLY A 69 -5.01 6.53 -20.23
N SER A 70 -5.88 7.31 -20.85
CA SER A 70 -7.32 7.16 -20.66
C SER A 70 -8.01 6.29 -21.71
N LEU A 71 -9.22 5.80 -21.39
CA LEU A 71 -10.03 4.95 -22.27
C LEU A 71 -10.41 5.66 -23.58
N MET A 72 -10.81 6.94 -23.51
CA MET A 72 -11.18 7.72 -24.69
C MET A 72 -10.01 7.97 -25.64
N TYR A 73 -8.77 7.84 -25.16
CA TYR A 73 -7.54 8.00 -25.94
C TYR A 73 -6.91 6.65 -26.31
N GLY A 74 -7.74 5.61 -26.46
CA GLY A 74 -7.35 4.34 -27.09
C GLY A 74 -6.86 3.25 -26.13
N ASN A 75 -7.02 3.44 -24.82
CA ASN A 75 -6.69 2.40 -23.84
C ASN A 75 -7.87 1.49 -23.52
N ASN A 76 -7.55 0.27 -23.10
CA ASN A 76 -8.49 -0.63 -22.44
C ASN A 76 -8.23 -0.62 -20.92
N ILE A 77 -8.96 -1.45 -20.16
CA ILE A 77 -8.81 -1.51 -18.70
C ILE A 77 -7.39 -1.92 -18.25
N ILE A 78 -6.70 -2.75 -19.04
CA ILE A 78 -5.35 -3.23 -18.72
C ILE A 78 -4.32 -2.14 -19.01
N SER A 79 -4.40 -1.52 -20.20
CA SER A 79 -3.44 -0.50 -20.63
C SER A 79 -3.69 0.88 -20.03
N GLY A 80 -4.91 1.14 -19.57
CA GLY A 80 -5.31 2.44 -19.03
C GLY A 80 -4.65 2.77 -17.69
N ALA A 81 -4.35 4.06 -17.49
CA ALA A 81 -3.78 4.60 -16.27
C ALA A 81 -4.12 6.09 -16.12
N VAL A 82 -4.16 6.59 -14.88
CA VAL A 82 -3.85 8.01 -14.63
C VAL A 82 -2.33 8.13 -14.53
N VAL A 83 -1.75 8.82 -15.50
CA VAL A 83 -0.30 8.93 -15.70
C VAL A 83 0.30 9.90 -14.65
N PRO A 84 1.47 9.58 -14.05
CA PRO A 84 2.20 10.45 -13.16
C PRO A 84 2.45 11.87 -13.70
N SER A 85 2.68 12.81 -12.78
CA SER A 85 2.96 14.20 -13.16
C SER A 85 4.33 14.33 -13.81
N SER A 86 4.47 15.29 -14.72
CA SER A 86 5.68 15.52 -15.50
C SER A 86 6.96 15.66 -14.66
N ASN A 87 8.06 15.06 -15.10
CA ASN A 87 9.38 15.24 -14.49
C ASN A 87 9.86 16.70 -14.52
N ALA A 88 9.32 17.52 -15.45
CA ALA A 88 9.56 18.96 -15.45
C ALA A 88 9.02 19.66 -14.18
N ILE A 89 8.06 19.06 -13.48
CA ILE A 89 7.55 19.51 -12.18
C ILE A 89 8.42 18.98 -11.03
N GLY A 90 9.01 17.78 -11.15
CA GLY A 90 9.74 17.14 -10.06
C GLY A 90 8.86 16.96 -8.81
N LEU A 91 9.31 17.47 -7.67
CA LEU A 91 8.56 17.49 -6.39
C LEU A 91 7.71 18.74 -6.16
N HIS A 92 7.66 19.66 -7.13
CA HIS A 92 6.86 20.87 -6.95
C HIS A 92 5.37 20.52 -6.79
N PHE A 93 4.73 21.19 -5.84
CA PHE A 93 3.30 21.06 -5.60
C PHE A 93 2.54 21.74 -6.76
N TYR A 94 1.80 20.96 -7.55
CA TYR A 94 1.14 21.43 -8.78
C TYR A 94 -0.40 21.30 -8.70
N PRO A 95 -1.06 22.10 -7.86
CA PRO A 95 -2.52 22.17 -7.79
C PRO A 95 -3.08 22.89 -9.02
N ILE A 96 -4.40 22.77 -9.20
CA ILE A 96 -5.11 23.35 -10.36
C ILE A 96 -4.82 24.85 -10.54
N TRP A 97 -4.67 25.61 -9.45
CA TRP A 97 -4.46 27.07 -9.50
C TRP A 97 -3.02 27.51 -9.79
N GLU A 98 -2.05 26.59 -9.83
CA GLU A 98 -0.69 26.91 -10.30
C GLU A 98 -0.58 26.85 -11.83
N ALA A 99 -1.50 26.15 -12.49
CA ALA A 99 -1.54 26.09 -13.96
C ALA A 99 -2.24 27.33 -14.54
N ALA A 100 -1.81 27.78 -15.72
CA ALA A 100 -2.48 28.87 -16.43
C ALA A 100 -3.86 28.46 -16.98
N SER A 101 -4.08 27.16 -17.17
CA SER A 101 -5.35 26.60 -17.65
C SER A 101 -5.52 25.14 -17.24
N LEU A 102 -6.73 24.61 -17.36
CA LEU A 102 -6.97 23.16 -17.18
C LEU A 102 -6.28 22.32 -18.25
N ASP A 103 -6.13 22.83 -19.47
CA ASP A 103 -5.45 22.09 -20.54
C ASP A 103 -3.97 21.88 -20.21
N GLU A 104 -3.31 22.91 -19.68
CA GLU A 104 -1.94 22.81 -19.17
C GLU A 104 -1.87 21.85 -17.98
N TRP A 105 -2.78 21.98 -17.02
CA TRP A 105 -2.81 21.12 -15.84
C TRP A 105 -2.97 19.64 -16.20
N LEU A 106 -3.81 19.34 -17.19
CA LEU A 106 -4.02 18.00 -17.72
C LEU A 106 -2.79 17.49 -18.48
N TYR A 107 -2.17 18.31 -19.34
CA TYR A 107 -0.96 17.95 -20.09
C TYR A 107 0.21 17.57 -19.16
N ASN A 108 0.35 18.27 -18.03
CA ASN A 108 1.43 18.04 -17.06
C ASN A 108 1.10 16.97 -16.00
N GLY A 109 -0.04 16.27 -16.11
CA GLY A 109 -0.38 15.17 -15.20
C GLY A 109 -0.85 15.62 -13.81
N GLY A 110 -1.38 16.84 -13.71
CA GLY A 110 -1.97 17.36 -12.48
C GLY A 110 -3.00 16.45 -11.77
N PRO A 111 -3.87 15.69 -12.49
CA PRO A 111 -4.77 14.74 -11.85
C PRO A 111 -4.07 13.73 -10.93
N TYR A 112 -2.87 13.28 -11.28
CA TYR A 112 -2.13 12.30 -10.49
C TYR A 112 -1.81 12.83 -9.09
N GLN A 113 -1.21 14.02 -8.99
CA GLN A 113 -0.90 14.63 -7.68
C GLN A 113 -2.17 14.87 -6.86
N LEU A 114 -3.25 15.38 -7.49
CA LEU A 114 -4.52 15.60 -6.79
C LEU A 114 -5.06 14.30 -6.20
N ILE A 115 -5.10 13.23 -6.99
CA ILE A 115 -5.59 11.91 -6.55
C ILE A 115 -4.71 11.36 -5.43
N VAL A 116 -3.39 11.31 -5.63
CA VAL A 116 -2.44 10.74 -4.67
C VAL A 116 -2.51 11.45 -3.32
N PHE A 117 -2.48 12.78 -3.28
CA PHE A 117 -2.49 13.50 -2.01
C PHE A 117 -3.82 13.36 -1.26
N HIS A 118 -4.95 13.46 -1.95
CA HIS A 118 -6.26 13.26 -1.32
C HIS A 118 -6.46 11.80 -0.90
N PHE A 119 -6.00 10.84 -1.69
CA PHE A 119 -6.04 9.42 -1.35
C PHE A 119 -5.22 9.12 -0.08
N LEU A 120 -3.97 9.61 0.00
CA LEU A 120 -3.10 9.38 1.16
C LEU A 120 -3.70 9.97 2.44
N ILE A 121 -4.18 11.21 2.42
CA ILE A 121 -4.90 11.82 3.55
C ILE A 121 -6.12 10.97 3.92
N GLY A 122 -6.89 10.53 2.93
CA GLY A 122 -8.06 9.70 3.11
C GLY A 122 -7.76 8.38 3.80
N VAL A 123 -6.74 7.64 3.37
CA VAL A 123 -6.38 6.35 3.99
C VAL A 123 -5.72 6.49 5.35
N PHE A 124 -4.99 7.59 5.61
CA PHE A 124 -4.51 7.91 6.97
C PHE A 124 -5.67 8.17 7.92
N CYS A 125 -6.68 8.91 7.47
CA CYS A 125 -7.90 9.13 8.25
C CYS A 125 -8.72 7.85 8.40
N TYR A 126 -8.78 6.99 7.39
CA TYR A 126 -9.45 5.70 7.48
C TYR A 126 -8.83 4.83 8.59
N MET A 127 -7.50 4.76 8.65
CA MET A 127 -6.78 4.08 9.74
C MET A 127 -7.12 4.66 11.12
N GLY A 128 -7.18 6.00 11.24
CA GLY A 128 -7.61 6.66 12.47
C GLY A 128 -9.08 6.39 12.83
N ARG A 129 -9.96 6.29 11.83
CA ARG A 129 -11.38 5.98 12.01
C ARG A 129 -11.61 4.55 12.51
N GLU A 130 -10.81 3.57 12.06
CA GLU A 130 -10.84 2.21 12.61
C GLU A 130 -10.53 2.21 14.11
N TRP A 131 -9.51 2.97 14.52
CA TRP A 131 -9.20 3.17 15.94
C TRP A 131 -10.35 3.85 16.68
N GLU A 132 -10.88 4.97 16.15
CA GLU A 132 -11.92 5.74 16.81
C GLU A 132 -13.17 4.90 17.06
N LEU A 133 -13.65 4.15 16.05
CA LEU A 133 -14.82 3.28 16.20
C LEU A 133 -14.55 2.13 17.18
N SER A 134 -13.34 1.53 17.14
CA SER A 134 -12.96 0.49 18.11
C SER A 134 -13.08 0.99 19.55
N TYR A 135 -12.70 2.25 19.80
CA TYR A 135 -12.84 2.89 21.09
C TYR A 135 -14.31 3.10 21.48
N ARG A 136 -15.16 3.61 20.55
CA ARG A 136 -16.60 3.81 20.82
C ARG A 136 -17.32 2.51 21.19
N LEU A 137 -16.92 1.39 20.59
CA LEU A 137 -17.52 0.08 20.80
C LEU A 137 -16.87 -0.72 21.94
N GLY A 138 -15.87 -0.17 22.63
CA GLY A 138 -15.14 -0.89 23.70
C GLY A 138 -14.34 -2.09 23.20
N MET A 139 -13.94 -2.09 21.92
CA MET A 139 -13.12 -3.14 21.30
C MET A 139 -11.63 -2.93 21.61
N ARG A 140 -10.82 -3.96 21.37
CA ARG A 140 -9.35 -3.83 21.38
C ARG A 140 -8.88 -2.99 20.18
N PRO A 141 -7.92 -2.06 20.35
CA PRO A 141 -7.67 -0.98 19.38
C PRO A 141 -6.64 -1.32 18.29
N TRP A 142 -6.48 -2.60 17.90
CA TRP A 142 -5.34 -3.05 17.09
C TRP A 142 -5.66 -3.43 15.63
N ILE A 143 -6.91 -3.25 15.18
CA ILE A 143 -7.27 -3.47 13.76
C ILE A 143 -6.53 -2.46 12.87
N CYS A 144 -6.49 -1.18 13.27
CA CYS A 144 -5.76 -0.14 12.55
C CYS A 144 -4.25 -0.41 12.45
N VAL A 145 -3.67 -1.16 13.41
CA VAL A 145 -2.26 -1.57 13.35
C VAL A 145 -2.05 -2.57 12.21
N ALA A 146 -2.97 -3.51 11.99
CA ALA A 146 -2.90 -4.38 10.82
C ALA A 146 -3.09 -3.59 9.52
N TYR A 147 -4.04 -2.65 9.49
CA TYR A 147 -4.26 -1.77 8.33
C TYR A 147 -3.09 -0.81 8.04
N SER A 148 -2.21 -0.55 9.01
CA SER A 148 -1.01 0.26 8.79
C SER A 148 -0.04 -0.36 7.76
N ALA A 149 -0.06 -1.68 7.58
CA ALA A 149 0.81 -2.35 6.61
C ALA A 149 0.51 -1.92 5.15
N PRO A 150 -0.72 -2.05 4.62
CA PRO A 150 -1.04 -1.53 3.29
C PRO A 150 -0.95 0.01 3.20
N VAL A 151 -1.25 0.75 4.28
CA VAL A 151 -1.06 2.21 4.30
C VAL A 151 0.41 2.59 4.12
N ALA A 152 1.33 1.88 4.81
CA ALA A 152 2.76 2.10 4.67
C ALA A 152 3.25 1.75 3.25
N ALA A 153 2.77 0.64 2.68
CA ALA A 153 3.11 0.25 1.30
C ALA A 153 2.65 1.29 0.27
N ALA A 154 1.41 1.80 0.39
CA ALA A 154 0.90 2.87 -0.47
C ALA A 154 1.70 4.17 -0.31
N THR A 155 2.05 4.53 0.93
CA THR A 155 2.89 5.71 1.20
C THR A 155 4.28 5.56 0.58
N ALA A 156 4.85 4.35 0.61
CA ALA A 156 6.17 4.09 0.03
C ALA A 156 6.20 4.35 -1.48
N VAL A 157 5.24 3.81 -2.24
CA VAL A 157 5.23 3.90 -3.72
C VAL A 157 4.70 5.23 -4.26
N PHE A 158 3.84 5.93 -3.52
CA PHE A 158 3.22 7.19 -3.99
C PHE A 158 3.85 8.46 -3.42
N LEU A 159 4.67 8.35 -2.37
CA LEU A 159 5.24 9.53 -1.70
C LEU A 159 6.73 9.36 -1.40
N ILE A 160 7.13 8.31 -0.68
CA ILE A 160 8.53 8.19 -0.24
C ILE A 160 9.47 7.96 -1.43
N TYR A 161 9.10 7.06 -2.34
CA TYR A 161 9.90 6.79 -3.52
C TYR A 161 10.05 8.02 -4.43
N PRO A 162 8.97 8.73 -4.81
CA PRO A 162 9.07 10.04 -5.47
C PRO A 162 10.00 11.02 -4.76
N ILE A 163 9.90 11.15 -3.44
CA ILE A 163 10.75 12.07 -2.66
C ILE A 163 12.23 11.68 -2.78
N GLY A 164 12.53 10.38 -2.71
CA GLY A 164 13.89 9.87 -2.81
C GLY A 164 14.52 10.09 -4.19
N GLN A 165 13.72 9.91 -5.26
CA GLN A 165 14.16 10.13 -6.64
C GLN A 165 14.02 11.58 -7.12
N GLY A 166 13.37 12.45 -6.35
CA GLY A 166 13.26 13.87 -6.69
C GLY A 166 12.15 14.22 -7.67
N SER A 167 11.26 13.28 -7.99
CA SER A 167 10.13 13.54 -8.89
C SER A 167 8.91 12.65 -8.63
N PHE A 168 7.71 13.22 -8.81
CA PHE A 168 6.48 12.43 -8.84
C PHE A 168 6.28 11.66 -10.16
N SER A 169 7.09 11.90 -11.19
CA SER A 169 7.11 11.07 -12.41
C SER A 169 7.41 9.60 -12.11
N ASP A 170 8.28 9.37 -11.12
CA ASP A 170 8.76 8.03 -10.75
C ASP A 170 7.84 7.33 -9.74
N GLY A 171 6.77 8.02 -9.34
CA GLY A 171 5.71 7.41 -8.54
C GLY A 171 4.94 6.37 -9.35
N MET A 172 4.45 5.33 -8.67
CA MET A 172 3.73 4.25 -9.35
C MET A 172 2.49 4.79 -10.10
N PRO A 173 2.36 4.58 -11.42
CA PRO A 173 1.18 5.01 -12.17
C PRO A 173 -0.12 4.36 -11.68
N LEU A 174 -1.24 5.09 -11.77
CA LEU A 174 -2.54 4.58 -11.34
C LEU A 174 -3.22 3.75 -12.44
N GLY A 175 -2.64 2.59 -12.75
CA GLY A 175 -3.12 1.66 -13.79
C GLY A 175 -2.39 0.32 -13.76
N ILE A 176 -2.97 -0.70 -14.41
CA ILE A 176 -2.45 -2.08 -14.35
C ILE A 176 -1.09 -2.17 -15.07
N SER A 177 -1.04 -1.82 -16.36
CA SER A 177 0.22 -1.84 -17.11
C SER A 177 1.27 -0.87 -16.55
N GLY A 178 0.84 0.28 -16.04
CA GLY A 178 1.72 1.25 -15.40
C GLY A 178 2.36 0.71 -14.11
N THR A 179 1.63 -0.10 -13.34
CA THR A 179 2.20 -0.82 -12.19
C THR A 179 3.31 -1.79 -12.63
N PHE A 180 3.12 -2.52 -13.73
CA PHE A 180 4.16 -3.41 -14.26
C PHE A 180 5.39 -2.63 -14.74
N ASN A 181 5.18 -1.49 -15.42
CA ASN A 181 6.27 -0.62 -15.84
C ASN A 181 7.10 -0.15 -14.63
N PHE A 182 6.44 0.37 -13.57
CA PHE A 182 7.10 0.72 -12.31
C PHE A 182 7.92 -0.46 -11.75
N MET A 183 7.33 -1.66 -11.67
CA MET A 183 8.03 -2.84 -11.14
C MET A 183 9.28 -3.23 -11.94
N PHE A 184 9.23 -3.12 -13.28
CA PHE A 184 10.38 -3.47 -14.13
C PHE A 184 11.50 -2.44 -14.03
N VAL A 185 11.17 -1.15 -14.06
CA VAL A 185 12.13 -0.06 -13.89
C VAL A 185 12.78 -0.13 -12.51
N PHE A 186 11.98 -0.31 -11.46
CA PHE A 186 12.47 -0.49 -10.09
C PHE A 186 13.40 -1.70 -9.95
N GLN A 187 13.15 -2.80 -10.67
CA GLN A 187 14.06 -3.94 -10.70
C GLN A 187 15.38 -3.61 -11.41
N ALA A 188 15.34 -2.83 -12.49
CA ALA A 188 16.54 -2.39 -13.21
C ALA A 188 17.44 -1.53 -12.30
N GLU A 189 16.86 -0.52 -11.65
CA GLU A 189 17.58 0.47 -10.84
C GLU A 189 18.01 -0.06 -9.46
N HIS A 190 17.17 -0.87 -8.82
CA HIS A 190 17.38 -1.26 -7.42
C HIS A 190 17.67 -2.75 -7.19
N ASN A 191 17.53 -3.59 -8.22
CA ASN A 191 17.67 -5.04 -8.10
C ASN A 191 16.82 -5.60 -6.93
N ILE A 192 15.57 -5.17 -6.82
CA ILE A 192 14.67 -5.45 -5.69
C ILE A 192 14.54 -6.94 -5.37
N LEU A 193 14.62 -7.82 -6.37
CA LEU A 193 14.57 -9.27 -6.15
C LEU A 193 15.71 -9.78 -5.25
N MET A 194 16.84 -9.07 -5.21
CA MET A 194 17.99 -9.36 -4.34
C MET A 194 17.96 -8.59 -3.02
N HIS A 195 16.88 -7.85 -2.72
CA HIS A 195 16.73 -7.12 -1.46
C HIS A 195 16.00 -7.98 -0.40
N PRO A 196 16.58 -8.18 0.80
CA PRO A 196 16.02 -9.09 1.80
C PRO A 196 14.65 -8.67 2.30
N PHE A 197 14.36 -7.37 2.37
CA PHE A 197 13.03 -6.91 2.78
C PHE A 197 11.94 -7.27 1.78
N HIS A 198 12.25 -7.29 0.47
CA HIS A 198 11.30 -7.76 -0.53
C HIS A 198 11.08 -9.27 -0.39
N MET A 199 12.12 -10.06 -0.14
CA MET A 199 12.00 -11.50 0.12
C MET A 199 11.13 -11.80 1.35
N LEU A 200 11.29 -11.02 2.44
CA LEU A 200 10.42 -11.11 3.62
C LEU A 200 8.96 -10.75 3.27
N GLY A 201 8.77 -9.76 2.41
CA GLY A 201 7.48 -9.43 1.80
C GLY A 201 6.82 -10.59 1.08
N VAL A 202 7.57 -11.24 0.17
CA VAL A 202 7.14 -12.43 -0.57
C VAL A 202 6.75 -13.56 0.39
N ALA A 203 7.58 -13.83 1.41
CA ALA A 203 7.26 -14.80 2.46
C ALA A 203 5.97 -14.43 3.24
N GLY A 204 5.77 -13.13 3.50
CA GLY A 204 4.56 -12.57 4.11
C GLY A 204 3.30 -12.88 3.31
N VAL A 205 3.28 -12.58 2.01
CA VAL A 205 2.09 -12.78 1.16
C VAL A 205 1.86 -14.25 0.82
N PHE A 206 2.90 -15.02 0.48
CA PHE A 206 2.77 -16.45 0.19
C PHE A 206 2.34 -17.22 1.45
N GLY A 207 2.96 -16.92 2.59
CA GLY A 207 2.54 -17.49 3.87
C GLY A 207 1.13 -17.05 4.25
N GLY A 208 0.77 -15.77 4.05
CA GLY A 208 -0.59 -15.27 4.28
C GLY A 208 -1.66 -16.03 3.48
N SER A 209 -1.42 -16.25 2.19
CA SER A 209 -2.30 -17.06 1.34
C SER A 209 -2.37 -18.53 1.79
N LEU A 210 -1.21 -19.13 2.11
CA LEU A 210 -1.13 -20.50 2.60
C LEU A 210 -1.89 -20.67 3.92
N PHE A 211 -1.71 -19.78 4.87
CA PHE A 211 -2.36 -19.85 6.18
C PHE A 211 -3.85 -19.50 6.11
N SER A 212 -4.27 -18.63 5.18
CA SER A 212 -5.68 -18.40 4.89
C SER A 212 -6.36 -19.69 4.39
N ALA A 213 -5.77 -20.36 3.41
CA ALA A 213 -6.28 -21.62 2.88
C ALA A 213 -6.25 -22.74 3.93
N MET A 214 -5.15 -22.86 4.68
CA MET A 214 -5.01 -23.82 5.78
C MET A 214 -6.09 -23.60 6.84
N HIS A 215 -6.27 -22.38 7.34
CA HIS A 215 -7.24 -22.09 8.38
C HIS A 215 -8.67 -22.37 7.90
N GLY A 216 -9.04 -21.88 6.71
CA GLY A 216 -10.35 -22.15 6.12
C GLY A 216 -10.62 -23.66 5.99
N SER A 217 -9.67 -24.42 5.43
CA SER A 217 -9.83 -25.86 5.26
C SER A 217 -9.97 -26.62 6.59
N LEU A 218 -9.20 -26.28 7.63
CA LEU A 218 -9.26 -26.94 8.93
C LEU A 218 -10.58 -26.65 9.65
N VAL A 219 -11.05 -25.40 9.65
CA VAL A 219 -12.34 -25.03 10.25
C VAL A 219 -13.48 -25.74 9.51
N THR A 220 -13.52 -25.66 8.17
CA THR A 220 -14.56 -26.33 7.37
C THR A 220 -14.56 -27.84 7.57
N SER A 221 -13.40 -28.49 7.68
CA SER A 221 -13.29 -29.94 7.89
C SER A 221 -13.83 -30.43 9.24
N SER A 222 -14.00 -29.53 10.21
CA SER A 222 -14.33 -29.84 11.59
C SER A 222 -15.64 -29.20 12.08
N LEU A 223 -16.47 -28.73 11.16
CA LEU A 223 -17.82 -28.24 11.48
C LEU A 223 -18.64 -29.32 12.18
N VAL A 224 -19.38 -28.91 13.21
CA VAL A 224 -20.36 -29.78 13.86
C VAL A 224 -21.55 -29.97 12.92
N ARG A 225 -22.09 -31.19 12.83
CA ARG A 225 -23.20 -31.50 11.93
C ARG A 225 -24.51 -30.96 12.50
N GLU A 226 -24.97 -29.84 11.93
CA GLU A 226 -26.23 -29.17 12.30
C GLU A 226 -27.26 -29.09 11.15
N THR A 227 -26.92 -29.63 9.97
CA THR A 227 -27.81 -29.65 8.78
C THR A 227 -27.89 -31.06 8.17
N THR A 228 -28.83 -31.24 7.26
CA THR A 228 -28.94 -32.45 6.42
C THR A 228 -28.04 -32.35 5.18
N GLU A 229 -27.98 -33.43 4.41
CA GLU A 229 -27.24 -33.48 3.14
C GLU A 229 -27.87 -32.66 2.00
N THR A 230 -29.14 -32.28 2.13
CA THR A 230 -29.88 -31.52 1.11
C THR A 230 -29.82 -30.01 1.32
N GLU A 231 -29.20 -29.55 2.41
CA GLU A 231 -29.09 -28.15 2.78
C GLU A 231 -27.63 -27.73 2.90
N SER A 232 -27.34 -26.46 2.65
CA SER A 232 -25.98 -25.94 2.87
C SER A 232 -25.60 -26.01 4.34
N GLN A 233 -24.39 -26.50 4.62
CA GLN A 233 -23.82 -26.55 5.97
C GLN A 233 -23.76 -25.18 6.65
N ASN A 234 -23.73 -24.10 5.88
CA ASN A 234 -23.75 -22.73 6.40
C ASN A 234 -25.00 -22.44 7.25
N TYR A 235 -26.14 -23.08 6.96
CA TYR A 235 -27.37 -22.90 7.74
C TYR A 235 -27.27 -23.48 9.16
N GLY A 236 -26.25 -24.31 9.43
CA GLY A 236 -25.96 -24.81 10.77
C GLY A 236 -25.53 -23.72 11.74
N TYR A 237 -24.82 -22.69 11.24
CA TYR A 237 -24.43 -21.53 12.05
C TYR A 237 -25.56 -20.50 12.12
N LYS A 238 -25.82 -19.98 13.33
CA LYS A 238 -26.74 -18.88 13.61
C LYS A 238 -25.97 -17.67 14.11
N PHE A 239 -26.23 -16.51 13.51
CA PHE A 239 -25.55 -15.27 13.86
C PHE A 239 -25.81 -14.89 15.34
N GLY A 240 -24.73 -14.75 16.11
CA GLY A 240 -24.79 -14.42 17.54
C GLY A 240 -24.95 -15.63 18.47
N GLN A 241 -24.84 -16.86 17.97
CA GLN A 241 -24.81 -18.05 18.84
C GLN A 241 -23.58 -18.03 19.76
N GLU A 242 -23.73 -18.60 20.95
CA GLU A 242 -22.67 -18.64 21.97
C GLU A 242 -21.71 -19.83 21.78
N GLU A 243 -22.20 -20.94 21.23
CA GLU A 243 -21.41 -22.15 21.02
C GLU A 243 -20.55 -22.06 19.76
N GLU A 244 -19.30 -22.53 19.85
CA GLU A 244 -18.38 -22.61 18.71
C GLU A 244 -18.93 -23.59 17.65
N THR A 245 -18.90 -23.16 16.38
CA THR A 245 -19.51 -23.92 15.27
C THR A 245 -18.69 -25.12 14.79
N TYR A 246 -17.48 -25.31 15.30
CA TYR A 246 -16.53 -26.35 14.87
C TYR A 246 -15.76 -26.94 16.05
N ASN A 247 -15.23 -28.14 15.87
CA ASN A 247 -14.46 -28.82 16.90
C ASN A 247 -12.94 -28.57 16.73
N ILE A 248 -12.41 -27.60 17.49
CA ILE A 248 -10.98 -27.26 17.48
C ILE A 248 -10.07 -28.42 17.91
N VAL A 249 -10.53 -29.32 18.77
CA VAL A 249 -9.74 -30.48 19.22
C VAL A 249 -9.57 -31.48 18.08
N ALA A 250 -10.62 -31.68 17.27
CA ALA A 250 -10.54 -32.49 16.07
C ALA A 250 -9.58 -31.87 15.02
N ALA A 251 -9.72 -30.57 14.77
CA ALA A 251 -8.83 -29.85 13.85
C ALA A 251 -7.35 -29.90 14.30
N HIS A 252 -7.09 -29.61 15.58
CA HIS A 252 -5.76 -29.68 16.17
C HIS A 252 -5.20 -31.11 16.11
N GLY A 253 -6.03 -32.11 16.43
CA GLY A 253 -5.66 -33.51 16.37
C GLY A 253 -5.32 -33.99 14.95
N TYR A 254 -6.03 -33.52 13.94
CA TYR A 254 -5.70 -33.80 12.54
C TYR A 254 -4.37 -33.15 12.15
N PHE A 255 -4.25 -31.83 12.32
CA PHE A 255 -3.06 -31.09 11.87
C PHE A 255 -1.79 -31.48 12.65
N GLY A 256 -1.92 -31.74 13.95
CA GLY A 256 -0.81 -32.23 14.78
C GLY A 256 -0.30 -33.61 14.39
N ARG A 257 -1.14 -34.45 13.77
CA ARG A 257 -0.72 -35.74 13.17
C ARG A 257 -0.17 -35.58 11.76
N LEU A 258 -0.65 -34.58 11.01
CA LEU A 258 -0.20 -34.30 9.65
C LEU A 258 1.27 -33.86 9.60
N ILE A 259 1.68 -32.99 10.52
CA ILE A 259 3.04 -32.43 10.58
C ILE A 259 3.79 -33.01 11.79
N PHE A 260 3.57 -32.45 12.98
CA PHE A 260 3.95 -33.00 14.28
C PHE A 260 3.24 -32.19 15.38
N GLN A 261 3.00 -32.78 16.55
CA GLN A 261 2.08 -32.26 17.55
C GLN A 261 2.37 -30.81 18.00
N TYR A 262 3.65 -30.43 18.09
CA TYR A 262 4.07 -29.09 18.52
C TYR A 262 3.95 -28.00 17.45
N ALA A 263 3.78 -28.35 16.17
CA ALA A 263 3.56 -27.37 15.10
C ALA A 263 2.11 -26.91 14.99
N SER A 264 1.20 -27.53 15.76
CA SER A 264 -0.23 -27.23 15.72
C SER A 264 -0.63 -26.30 16.86
N PHE A 265 -1.43 -25.27 16.55
CA PHE A 265 -1.99 -24.39 17.58
C PHE A 265 -3.13 -25.10 18.32
N ASN A 266 -3.04 -25.18 19.64
CA ASN A 266 -4.15 -25.61 20.52
C ASN A 266 -4.88 -24.44 21.18
N ASN A 267 -4.41 -23.21 20.97
CA ASN A 267 -5.00 -21.97 21.46
C ASN A 267 -5.47 -21.12 20.28
N SER A 268 -6.79 -20.92 20.18
CA SER A 268 -7.41 -20.13 19.10
C SER A 268 -6.90 -18.68 19.07
N ARG A 269 -6.65 -18.05 20.22
CA ARG A 269 -6.15 -16.67 20.28
C ARG A 269 -4.74 -16.55 19.69
N SER A 270 -3.86 -17.50 19.99
CA SER A 270 -2.50 -17.54 19.45
C SER A 270 -2.51 -17.79 17.94
N LEU A 271 -3.38 -18.69 17.46
CA LEU A 271 -3.58 -18.93 16.03
C LEU A 271 -3.99 -17.64 15.31
N HIS A 272 -5.06 -16.98 15.76
CA HIS A 272 -5.56 -15.77 15.09
C HIS A 272 -4.60 -14.59 15.20
N PHE A 273 -3.84 -14.48 16.30
CA PHE A 273 -2.75 -13.51 16.39
C PHE A 273 -1.68 -13.77 15.33
N PHE A 274 -1.27 -15.03 15.14
CA PHE A 274 -0.30 -15.42 14.10
C PHE A 274 -0.83 -15.12 12.69
N LEU A 275 -2.10 -15.46 12.42
CA LEU A 275 -2.75 -15.18 11.13
C LEU A 275 -2.76 -13.68 10.78
N GLY A 276 -2.96 -12.82 11.78
CA GLY A 276 -2.85 -11.38 11.60
C GLY A 276 -1.40 -10.90 11.46
N ALA A 277 -0.50 -11.36 12.34
CA ALA A 277 0.87 -10.87 12.42
C ALA A 277 1.74 -11.24 11.21
N TRP A 278 1.62 -12.47 10.69
CA TRP A 278 2.46 -12.96 9.60
C TRP A 278 2.41 -12.08 8.33
N PRO A 279 1.24 -11.85 7.70
CA PRO A 279 1.17 -10.99 6.52
C PRO A 279 1.49 -9.53 6.84
N VAL A 280 1.06 -9.02 8.01
CA VAL A 280 1.28 -7.62 8.41
C VAL A 280 2.78 -7.30 8.51
N VAL A 281 3.55 -8.13 9.21
CA VAL A 281 4.99 -7.93 9.36
C VAL A 281 5.71 -8.07 8.02
N GLY A 282 5.32 -9.05 7.19
CA GLY A 282 5.88 -9.21 5.86
C GLY A 282 5.70 -7.97 4.98
N ILE A 283 4.48 -7.42 4.94
CA ILE A 283 4.18 -6.20 4.17
C ILE A 283 4.88 -4.96 4.75
N TRP A 284 5.04 -4.85 6.08
CA TRP A 284 5.85 -3.78 6.66
C TRP A 284 7.29 -3.81 6.15
N PHE A 285 7.92 -5.00 6.07
CA PHE A 285 9.24 -5.11 5.47
C PHE A 285 9.24 -4.70 4.01
N THR A 286 8.27 -5.12 3.19
CA THR A 286 8.18 -4.66 1.80
C THR A 286 8.11 -3.14 1.70
N ALA A 287 7.25 -2.51 2.50
CA ALA A 287 7.09 -1.06 2.53
C ALA A 287 8.40 -0.36 2.94
N LEU A 288 9.11 -0.89 3.93
CA LEU A 288 10.44 -0.41 4.32
C LEU A 288 11.44 -0.60 3.19
N GLY A 289 11.41 -1.73 2.48
CA GLY A 289 12.31 -2.01 1.35
C GLY A 289 12.20 -0.95 0.25
N ILE A 290 10.97 -0.66 -0.19
CA ILE A 290 10.73 0.42 -1.16
C ILE A 290 11.19 1.77 -0.60
N SER A 291 10.88 2.05 0.67
CA SER A 291 11.25 3.31 1.32
C SER A 291 12.76 3.50 1.50
N THR A 292 13.55 2.41 1.62
CA THR A 292 15.02 2.48 1.71
C THR A 292 15.67 2.54 0.34
N MET A 293 15.14 1.80 -0.64
CA MET A 293 15.61 1.85 -2.03
C MET A 293 15.31 3.20 -2.70
N ALA A 294 14.30 3.93 -2.22
CA ALA A 294 14.10 5.35 -2.56
C ALA A 294 15.35 6.21 -2.34
N PHE A 295 16.22 5.83 -1.40
CA PHE A 295 17.50 6.50 -1.13
C PHE A 295 18.69 5.67 -1.64
N ASN A 296 18.47 4.87 -2.67
CA ASN A 296 19.47 4.09 -3.41
C ASN A 296 20.25 3.07 -2.57
N LEU A 297 19.67 2.62 -1.45
CA LEU A 297 20.14 1.44 -0.73
C LEU A 297 19.54 0.18 -1.33
N ASN A 298 20.22 -0.34 -2.36
CA ASN A 298 19.71 -1.35 -3.28
C ASN A 298 19.86 -2.79 -2.77
N GLY A 299 19.30 -3.74 -3.52
CA GLY A 299 19.49 -5.18 -3.29
C GLY A 299 20.95 -5.61 -3.40
N PHE A 300 21.26 -6.82 -2.91
CA PHE A 300 22.64 -7.32 -2.95
C PHE A 300 23.18 -7.36 -4.39
N ASN A 301 24.44 -6.94 -4.53
CA ASN A 301 25.17 -7.03 -5.78
C ASN A 301 26.28 -8.08 -5.65
N PHE A 302 26.09 -9.21 -6.34
CA PHE A 302 27.07 -10.30 -6.42
C PHE A 302 27.64 -10.47 -7.82
N ASN A 303 27.63 -9.41 -8.63
CA ASN A 303 28.17 -9.42 -9.98
C ASN A 303 29.66 -9.78 -9.93
N GLN A 304 30.06 -10.77 -10.72
CA GLN A 304 31.43 -11.26 -10.84
C GLN A 304 32.09 -11.66 -9.50
N SER A 305 31.28 -12.06 -8.51
CA SER A 305 31.79 -12.37 -7.15
C SER A 305 32.57 -13.67 -7.07
N VAL A 306 32.44 -14.57 -8.04
CA VAL A 306 33.16 -15.84 -8.08
C VAL A 306 34.23 -15.79 -9.16
N LEU A 307 35.49 -15.98 -8.74
CA LEU A 307 36.66 -16.03 -9.62
C LEU A 307 37.31 -17.42 -9.54
N ASP A 308 37.83 -17.90 -10.66
CA ASP A 308 38.70 -19.08 -10.65
C ASP A 308 40.11 -18.76 -10.16
N SER A 309 40.97 -19.79 -10.03
CA SER A 309 42.37 -19.63 -9.59
C SER A 309 43.23 -18.72 -10.48
N GLN A 310 42.78 -18.39 -11.69
CA GLN A 310 43.45 -17.51 -12.64
C GLN A 310 42.87 -16.09 -12.63
N GLY A 311 41.89 -15.82 -11.76
CA GLY A 311 41.20 -14.53 -11.69
C GLY A 311 40.13 -14.33 -12.77
N ARG A 312 39.72 -15.39 -13.48
CA ARG A 312 38.65 -15.32 -14.49
C ARG A 312 37.30 -15.42 -13.81
N VAL A 313 36.35 -14.60 -14.25
CA VAL A 313 34.98 -14.60 -13.73
C VAL A 313 34.29 -15.92 -14.07
N VAL A 314 33.68 -16.54 -13.06
CA VAL A 314 32.78 -17.68 -13.19
C VAL A 314 31.37 -17.19 -12.91
N ASN A 315 30.58 -17.02 -13.97
CA ASN A 315 29.22 -16.48 -13.86
C ASN A 315 28.32 -17.37 -12.98
N THR A 316 27.47 -16.70 -12.22
CA THR A 316 26.43 -17.26 -11.37
C THR A 316 25.04 -16.83 -11.85
N TRP A 317 23.97 -17.25 -11.16
CA TRP A 317 22.63 -16.74 -11.43
C TRP A 317 22.48 -15.23 -11.16
N ALA A 318 23.30 -14.65 -10.28
CA ALA A 318 23.32 -13.21 -10.05
C ALA A 318 23.80 -12.47 -11.31
N ASP A 319 24.81 -13.00 -12.00
CA ASP A 319 25.29 -12.43 -13.26
C ASP A 319 24.25 -12.54 -14.38
N VAL A 320 23.48 -13.64 -14.43
CA VAL A 320 22.36 -13.80 -15.37
C VAL A 320 21.26 -12.77 -15.08
N LEU A 321 20.90 -12.57 -13.81
CA LEU A 321 19.94 -11.55 -13.39
C LEU A 321 20.42 -10.14 -13.79
N ASN A 322 21.71 -9.86 -13.58
CA ASN A 322 22.32 -8.60 -14.00
C ASN A 322 22.20 -8.37 -15.51
N ARG A 323 22.31 -9.42 -16.35
CA ARG A 323 22.07 -9.28 -17.81
C ARG A 323 20.62 -8.93 -18.13
N ALA A 324 19.65 -9.42 -17.36
CA ALA A 324 18.24 -9.03 -17.52
C ALA A 324 18.01 -7.58 -17.10
N ASN A 325 18.57 -7.16 -15.96
CA ASN A 325 18.50 -5.77 -15.49
C ASN A 325 19.10 -4.80 -16.51
N LEU A 326 20.28 -5.11 -17.06
CA LEU A 326 20.90 -4.30 -18.13
C LEU A 326 19.98 -4.17 -19.36
N GLY A 327 19.20 -5.19 -19.69
CA GLY A 327 18.25 -5.12 -20.80
C GLY A 327 17.08 -4.17 -20.53
N MET A 328 16.66 -4.05 -19.26
CA MET A 328 15.64 -3.08 -18.84
C MET A 328 16.24 -1.67 -18.79
N GLU A 329 17.41 -1.52 -18.17
CA GLU A 329 18.14 -0.25 -18.01
C GLU A 329 18.40 0.45 -19.36
N VAL A 330 18.90 -0.26 -20.37
CA VAL A 330 19.21 0.38 -21.67
C VAL A 330 17.98 0.69 -22.53
N MET A 331 16.80 0.20 -22.17
CA MET A 331 15.57 0.35 -22.95
C MET A 331 14.53 1.27 -22.31
N HIS A 332 14.54 1.42 -20.98
CA HIS A 332 13.62 2.34 -20.30
C HIS A 332 13.93 3.79 -20.67
N GLU A 333 12.88 4.61 -20.76
CA GLU A 333 12.96 6.05 -21.08
C GLU A 333 13.97 6.39 -22.18
N ARG A 334 13.87 5.66 -23.31
CA ARG A 334 14.84 5.64 -24.42
C ARG A 334 15.25 7.01 -25.00
N ASN A 335 14.48 8.07 -24.70
CA ASN A 335 14.68 9.43 -25.20
C ASN A 335 15.01 10.45 -24.08
N ALA A 336 15.03 10.04 -22.80
CA ALA A 336 15.24 10.94 -21.66
C ALA A 336 16.73 11.17 -21.32
N HIS A 337 17.58 10.18 -21.58
CA HIS A 337 18.97 10.16 -21.11
C HIS A 337 19.95 10.78 -22.12
N ASN A 338 20.66 11.84 -21.71
CA ASN A 338 21.72 12.50 -22.50
C ASN A 338 23.14 12.17 -22.02
N PHE A 339 23.27 11.59 -20.83
CA PHE A 339 24.53 11.27 -20.17
C PHE A 339 24.62 9.76 -19.91
N PRO A 340 25.83 9.19 -19.76
CA PRO A 340 26.01 7.74 -19.66
C PRO A 340 25.65 7.14 -18.30
N LEU A 341 25.36 7.97 -17.29
CA LEU A 341 24.96 7.54 -15.95
C LEU A 341 23.57 8.09 -15.68
N ASP A 342 22.67 7.20 -15.31
CA ASP A 342 21.36 7.54 -14.79
C ASP A 342 21.47 7.79 -13.28
N LEU A 343 21.40 9.07 -12.90
CA LEU A 343 21.52 9.55 -11.53
C LEU A 343 20.42 10.58 -11.29
N ALA A 344 19.54 10.31 -10.32
CA ALA A 344 18.42 11.19 -9.99
C ALA A 344 18.71 12.23 -8.86
N ALA A 345 19.93 12.24 -8.31
CA ALA A 345 20.34 13.16 -7.24
C ALA A 345 21.40 14.18 -7.71
N GLY A 346 21.24 15.45 -7.30
CA GLY A 346 22.24 16.51 -7.51
C GLY A 346 23.53 16.31 -6.70
N GLU A 347 24.47 17.26 -6.80
CA GLU A 347 25.71 17.21 -6.01
C GLU A 347 25.42 17.03 -4.51
N ALA A 348 26.10 16.07 -3.87
CA ALA A 348 25.98 15.83 -2.44
C ALA A 348 26.37 17.11 -1.68
N VAL A 349 25.40 17.75 -1.02
CA VAL A 349 25.69 18.87 -0.12
C VAL A 349 26.43 18.30 1.10
N PRO A 350 27.66 18.76 1.42
CA PRO A 350 28.35 18.28 2.61
C PRO A 350 27.51 18.59 3.84
N VAL A 351 27.20 17.56 4.62
CA VAL A 351 26.53 17.71 5.91
C VAL A 351 27.41 18.60 6.80
N ALA A 352 26.85 19.70 7.30
CA ALA A 352 27.55 20.55 8.25
C ALA A 352 27.81 19.78 9.55
N LEU A 353 29.01 19.22 9.69
CA LEU A 353 29.45 18.48 10.89
C LEU A 353 29.75 19.41 12.08
N THR A 354 29.68 20.72 11.88
CA THR A 354 29.96 21.74 12.89
C THR A 354 28.87 22.81 12.86
N ALA A 355 28.23 23.02 14.02
CA ALA A 355 27.30 24.12 14.21
C ALA A 355 28.03 25.46 14.05
N PRO A 356 27.39 26.49 13.46
CA PRO A 356 27.96 27.82 13.39
C PRO A 356 28.17 28.36 14.81
N ALA A 357 29.39 28.83 15.09
CA ALA A 357 29.68 29.52 16.35
C ALA A 357 28.87 30.81 16.39
N ILE A 358 27.97 30.93 17.37
CA ILE A 358 27.31 32.19 17.67
C ILE A 358 28.39 33.11 18.24
N GLN A 359 28.87 34.06 17.44
CA GLN A 359 29.63 35.18 17.98
C GLN A 359 28.65 36.06 18.75
N GLY A 360 28.79 36.03 20.08
CA GLY A 360 28.02 36.87 21.00
C GLY A 360 28.44 38.34 20.93
#